data_AF-A0AB38PCL8-F1
#
_entry.id   AF-A0AB38PCL8-F1
#
_cell.length_a   1.000
_cell.length_b   1.000
_cell.length_c   1.000
_cell.angle_alpha   90.00
_cell.angle_beta   90.00
_cell.angle_gamma   90.00
#
_symmetry.space_group_name_H-M   'P 1'
#
loop_
_entity.id
_entity.type
_entity.pdbx_description
1 polymer ?
#
loop_
_entity_poly.entity_id
_entity_poly.type
_entity_poly.pdbx_seq_one_letter_code
_entity_poly.pdbx_strand_id
1 'polypeptide(L)'
;MWTVAKIRADYEGWWLFSDWTDKIIEQYQFTSYDEMLNYYKNIISKSKDYYDNYVVGKYNIHAFYNNCDLNFCEDCEENLQIFYSFIVLNNKEVYYNLPKIN
;
A
#
# COMPACT_ATOMS: atom_id res chain seq x y z
N MET A 1 16.94 1.08 9.24
CA MET A 1 15.61 1.36 9.84
C MET A 1 14.56 0.94 8.85
N TRP A 2 13.61 0.12 9.30
CA TRP A 2 12.55 -0.41 8.46
C TRP A 2 11.27 0.39 8.64
N THR A 3 10.48 0.53 7.59
CA THR A 3 9.20 1.24 7.65
C THR A 3 8.16 0.49 6.82
N VAL A 4 6.97 0.30 7.37
CA VAL A 4 5.79 -0.08 6.60
C VAL A 4 4.97 1.18 6.41
N ALA A 5 4.75 1.59 5.16
CA ALA A 5 3.96 2.76 4.82
C ALA A 5 2.64 2.33 4.19
N LYS A 6 1.54 2.93 4.64
CA LYS A 6 0.22 2.80 4.03
C LYS A 6 0.02 3.92 3.04
N ILE A 7 -0.38 3.56 1.83
CA ILE A 7 -0.58 4.46 0.71
C ILE A 7 -2.07 4.52 0.42
N ARG A 8 -2.59 5.71 0.14
CA ARG A 8 -3.93 5.93 -0.40
C ARG A 8 -3.82 6.66 -1.72
N ALA A 9 -4.22 6.00 -2.80
CA ALA A 9 -4.16 6.57 -4.15
C ALA A 9 -5.43 6.22 -4.94
N ASP A 10 -5.78 7.08 -5.87
CA ASP A 10 -6.90 6.97 -6.81
C ASP A 10 -6.53 6.23 -8.12
N TYR A 11 -5.34 5.65 -8.18
CA TYR A 11 -4.83 4.86 -9.30
C TYR A 11 -3.81 3.81 -8.86
N GLU A 12 -3.73 2.72 -9.62
CA GLU A 12 -2.67 1.72 -9.49
C GLU A 12 -1.36 2.22 -10.11
N GLY A 13 -0.22 1.66 -9.67
CA GLY A 13 1.08 2.06 -10.23
C GLY A 13 1.60 3.40 -9.72
N TRP A 14 1.01 3.94 -8.64
CA TRP A 14 1.44 5.17 -7.98
C TRP A 14 2.93 5.21 -7.64
N TRP A 15 3.57 4.06 -7.43
CA TRP A 15 5.01 3.95 -7.15
C TRP A 15 5.91 4.28 -8.36
N LEU A 16 5.34 4.47 -9.55
CA LEU A 16 6.08 4.89 -10.76
C LEU A 16 6.36 6.40 -10.79
N PHE A 17 5.65 7.17 -9.97
CA PHE A 17 5.72 8.63 -9.96
C PHE A 17 6.60 9.10 -8.81
N SER A 18 7.36 10.18 -8.99
CA SER A 18 8.31 10.66 -7.97
C SER A 18 7.66 11.25 -6.72
N ASP A 19 6.40 11.69 -6.84
CA ASP A 19 5.58 12.30 -5.79
C ASP A 19 4.81 11.26 -4.97
N TRP A 20 5.05 9.97 -5.19
CA TRP A 20 4.31 8.90 -4.54
C TRP A 20 4.31 8.97 -3.00
N THR A 21 5.36 9.55 -2.41
CA THR A 21 5.49 9.73 -0.96
C THR A 21 4.39 10.62 -0.38
N ASP A 22 3.81 11.50 -1.18
CA ASP A 22 2.74 12.41 -0.75
C ASP A 22 1.42 11.67 -0.56
N LYS A 23 1.32 10.44 -1.09
CA LYS A 23 0.18 9.52 -0.92
C LYS A 23 0.28 8.68 0.37
N ILE A 24 1.37 8.81 1.14
CA ILE A 24 1.53 8.11 2.42
C ILE A 24 0.58 8.71 3.45
N ILE A 25 -0.31 7.88 3.99
CA ILE A 25 -1.27 8.29 5.03
C ILE A 25 -0.92 7.76 6.42
N GLU A 26 -0.15 6.67 6.52
CA GLU A 26 0.32 6.09 7.79
C GLU A 26 1.71 5.50 7.63
N GLN A 27 2.52 5.54 8.69
CA GLN A 27 3.85 4.92 8.71
C GLN A 27 4.11 4.23 10.04
N TYR A 28 4.74 3.05 9.96
CA TYR A 28 5.09 2.23 11.10
C TYR A 28 6.57 1.89 11.02
N GLN A 29 7.34 2.22 12.06
CA GLN A 29 8.79 2.06 12.07
C GLN A 29 9.22 0.87 12.90
N PHE A 30 10.26 0.16 12.44
CA PHE A 30 10.79 -1.03 13.07
C PHE A 30 12.31 -1.02 13.07
N THR A 31 12.89 -1.66 14.09
CA THR A 31 14.35 -1.73 14.24
C THR A 31 14.95 -2.93 13.54
N SER A 32 14.20 -4.03 13.41
CA SER A 32 14.62 -5.25 12.73
C SER A 32 13.75 -5.61 11.53
N TYR A 33 14.31 -6.40 10.63
CA TYR A 33 13.59 -6.95 9.48
C TYR A 33 12.46 -7.88 9.93
N ASP A 34 12.68 -8.71 10.95
CA ASP A 34 11.71 -9.69 11.42
C ASP A 34 10.48 -9.04 12.07
N GLU A 35 10.68 -7.98 12.88
CA GLU A 35 9.59 -7.18 13.43
C GLU A 35 8.74 -6.56 12.32
N MET A 36 9.40 -5.91 11.35
CA MET A 36 8.75 -5.33 10.19
C MET A 36 7.96 -6.38 9.41
N LEU A 37 8.58 -7.52 9.12
CA LEU A 37 7.98 -8.56 8.30
C LEU A 37 6.77 -9.20 8.99
N ASN A 38 6.85 -9.43 10.29
CA ASN A 38 5.72 -9.93 11.08
C ASN A 38 4.56 -8.93 11.07
N TYR A 39 4.85 -7.64 11.24
CA TYR A 39 3.84 -6.60 11.13
C TYR A 39 3.23 -6.54 9.72
N TYR A 40 4.06 -6.57 8.68
CA TYR A 40 3.62 -6.52 7.28
C TYR A 40 2.72 -7.70 6.92
N LYS A 41 3.07 -8.93 7.33
CA LYS A 41 2.21 -10.10 7.15
C LYS A 41 0.87 -9.97 7.85
N ASN A 42 0.89 -9.50 9.10
CA ASN A 42 -0.32 -9.31 9.90
C ASN A 42 -1.25 -8.25 9.27
N ILE A 43 -0.71 -7.11 8.85
CA ILE A 43 -1.53 -6.04 8.26
C ILE A 43 -2.10 -6.44 6.90
N ILE A 44 -1.35 -7.20 6.08
CA ILE A 44 -1.87 -7.75 4.83
C ILE A 44 -3.02 -8.74 5.11
N SER A 45 -2.88 -9.64 6.08
CA SER A 45 -3.95 -10.58 6.47
C SER A 45 -5.20 -9.82 6.94
N LYS A 46 -5.04 -8.87 7.86
CA LYS A 46 -6.16 -8.05 8.34
C LYS A 46 -6.82 -7.24 7.22
N SER A 47 -6.05 -6.79 6.25
CA SER A 47 -6.59 -6.04 5.10
C SER A 47 -7.41 -6.96 4.19
N LYS A 48 -6.98 -8.21 3.98
CA LYS A 48 -7.79 -9.20 3.24
C LYS A 48 -9.14 -9.48 3.91
N ASP A 49 -9.20 -9.40 5.25
CA ASP A 49 -10.46 -9.58 6.00
C ASP A 49 -11.32 -8.30 6.05
N TYR A 50 -10.70 -7.12 5.91
CA TYR A 50 -11.36 -5.82 6.07
C TYR A 50 -11.89 -5.24 4.77
N TYR A 51 -11.16 -5.38 3.67
CA TYR A 51 -11.57 -4.86 2.36
C TYR A 51 -12.28 -5.94 1.55
N ASP A 52 -13.29 -5.52 0.80
CA ASP A 52 -14.10 -6.41 -0.04
C ASP A 52 -13.29 -7.01 -1.19
N ASN A 53 -12.31 -6.24 -1.71
CA ASN A 53 -11.55 -6.60 -2.89
C ASN A 53 -10.07 -6.24 -2.75
N TYR A 54 -9.23 -6.97 -3.49
CA TYR A 54 -7.85 -6.60 -3.71
C TYR A 54 -7.33 -7.13 -5.04
N VAL A 55 -6.30 -6.45 -5.55
CA VAL A 55 -5.48 -6.94 -6.67
C VAL A 55 -4.02 -7.01 -6.23
N VAL A 56 -3.26 -7.93 -6.81
CA VAL A 56 -1.83 -8.08 -6.55
C VAL A 56 -1.06 -7.64 -7.79
N GLY A 57 -0.35 -6.51 -7.65
CA GLY A 57 0.42 -5.90 -8.72
C GLY A 57 1.88 -6.40 -8.78
N LYS A 58 2.73 -5.59 -9.44
CA LYS A 58 4.18 -5.84 -9.48
C LYS A 58 4.77 -5.88 -8.06
N TYR A 59 5.84 -6.65 -7.90
CA TYR A 59 6.55 -6.83 -6.61
C TYR A 59 5.68 -7.36 -5.46
N ASN A 60 4.57 -8.05 -5.77
CA ASN A 60 3.63 -8.59 -4.79
C ASN A 60 2.97 -7.51 -3.90
N ILE A 61 2.88 -6.28 -4.41
CA ILE A 61 2.18 -5.18 -3.73
C ILE A 61 0.68 -5.42 -3.87
N HIS A 62 0.00 -5.48 -2.74
CA HIS A 62 -1.45 -5.57 -2.70
C HIS A 62 -2.05 -4.17 -2.79
N ALA A 63 -3.07 -4.01 -3.63
CA ALA A 63 -3.93 -2.83 -3.67
C ALA A 63 -5.34 -3.27 -3.28
N PHE A 64 -5.74 -2.89 -2.07
CA PHE A 64 -7.04 -3.20 -1.48
C PHE A 64 -8.03 -2.08 -1.77
N TYR A 65 -9.30 -2.41 -1.96
CA TYR A 65 -10.34 -1.42 -2.23
C TYR A 65 -11.75 -1.92 -1.89
N ASN A 66 -12.64 -0.98 -1.63
CA ASN A 66 -14.08 -1.21 -1.48
C ASN A 66 -14.80 -0.44 -2.59
N ASN A 67 -15.82 -1.06 -3.20
CA ASN A 67 -16.53 -0.49 -4.35
C ASN A 67 -17.23 0.85 -4.04
N CYS A 68 -17.50 1.13 -2.77
CA CYS A 68 -18.15 2.36 -2.31
C CYS A 68 -17.15 3.42 -1.80
N ASP A 69 -15.85 3.10 -1.68
CA ASP A 69 -14.83 4.07 -1.29
C ASP A 69 -14.20 4.69 -2.55
N LEU A 70 -14.84 5.76 -3.01
CA LEU A 70 -14.48 6.48 -4.24
C LEU A 70 -14.08 7.92 -3.90
N ASN A 71 -13.26 8.52 -4.76
CA ASN A 71 -12.92 9.94 -4.68
C ASN A 71 -13.32 10.65 -5.97
N PHE A 72 -14.03 11.76 -5.85
CA PHE A 72 -14.36 12.57 -7.01
C PHE A 72 -13.10 13.29 -7.48
N CYS A 73 -12.72 13.05 -8.74
CA CYS A 73 -11.63 13.74 -9.40
C CYS A 73 -12.20 14.90 -10.21
N GLU A 74 -11.89 16.14 -9.83
CA GLU A 74 -12.37 17.33 -10.52
C GLU A 74 -11.84 17.42 -11.95
N ASP A 75 -10.58 17.03 -12.18
CA ASP A 75 -9.96 17.07 -13.50
C ASP A 75 -10.57 16.04 -14.48
N CYS A 76 -11.06 14.92 -13.96
CA CYS A 76 -11.67 13.85 -14.75
C CYS A 76 -13.21 13.92 -14.79
N GLU A 77 -13.81 14.76 -13.94
CA GLU A 77 -15.26 14.85 -13.72
C GLU A 77 -15.94 13.51 -13.37
N GLU A 78 -15.21 12.59 -12.72
CA GLU A 78 -15.71 11.24 -12.39
C GLU A 78 -15.28 10.77 -10.99
N ASN A 79 -15.95 9.74 -10.48
CA ASN A 79 -15.58 9.08 -9.23
C ASN A 79 -14.53 8.00 -9.50
N LEU A 80 -13.31 8.22 -9.01
CA LEU A 80 -12.20 7.28 -9.11
C LEU A 80 -12.16 6.31 -7.93
N GLN A 81 -11.78 5.07 -8.20
CA GLN A 81 -11.59 4.06 -7.17
C GLN A 81 -10.39 4.39 -6.30
N ILE A 82 -10.57 4.38 -4.98
CA ILE A 82 -9.47 4.48 -4.03
C ILE A 82 -8.88 3.11 -3.74
N PHE A 83 -7.56 3.05 -3.80
CA PHE A 83 -6.75 1.89 -3.45
C PHE A 83 -5.90 2.19 -2.22
N TYR A 84 -5.82 1.18 -1.35
CA TYR A 84 -4.94 1.15 -0.20
C TYR A 84 -3.85 0.12 -0.42
N SER A 85 -2.60 0.54 -0.32
CA SER A 85 -1.44 -0.33 -0.47
C SER A 85 -0.53 -0.23 0.73
N PHE A 86 0.21 -1.30 1.00
CA PHE A 86 1.28 -1.31 1.99
C PHE A 86 2.59 -1.61 1.31
N ILE A 87 3.61 -0.79 1.58
CA ILE A 87 4.96 -1.00 1.09
C ILE A 87 5.96 -0.99 2.22
N VAL A 88 7.12 -1.60 1.97
CA VAL A 88 8.23 -1.65 2.92
C VAL A 88 9.34 -0.75 2.41
N LEU A 89 9.87 0.08 3.31
CA LEU A 89 11.06 0.87 3.09
C LEU A 89 12.20 0.36 3.97
N ASN A 90 13.41 0.33 3.42
CA ASN A 90 14.65 0.18 4.18
C ASN A 90 15.47 1.45 4.02
N ASN A 91 15.73 2.16 5.11
CA ASN A 91 16.45 3.44 5.10
C ASN A 91 15.87 4.46 4.09
N LYS A 92 14.53 4.53 4.00
CA LYS A 92 13.73 5.39 3.09
C LYS A 92 13.69 4.95 1.62
N GLU A 93 14.36 3.87 1.25
CA GLU A 93 14.27 3.30 -0.09
C GLU A 93 13.27 2.15 -0.14
N VAL A 94 12.53 2.02 -1.24
CA VAL A 94 11.56 0.94 -1.40
C VAL A 94 12.27 -0.42 -1.44
N TYR A 95 11.81 -1.34 -0.59
CA TYR A 95 12.33 -2.70 -0.50
C TYR A 95 11.39 -3.68 -1.22
N TYR A 96 11.84 -4.17 -2.38
CA TYR A 96 11.03 -5.03 -3.26
C TYR A 96 11.16 -6.54 -3.00
N ASN A 97 12.17 -6.96 -2.23
CA ASN A 97 12.49 -8.38 -2.03
C ASN A 97 11.70 -8.97 -0.84
N LEU A 98 10.39 -8.71 -0.80
CA LEU A 98 9.50 -9.28 0.20
C LEU A 98 9.11 -10.72 -0.16
N PRO A 99 8.93 -11.60 0.82
CA PRO A 99 8.38 -12.92 0.57
C PRO A 99 6.95 -12.79 0.02
N LYS A 100 6.56 -13.72 -0.87
CA LYS A 100 5.18 -13.80 -1.33
C LYS A 100 4.27 -14.14 -0.15
N ILE A 101 3.24 -13.31 0.04
CA ILE A 101 2.20 -13.51 1.05
C ILE A 101 0.97 -14.01 0.30
N ASN A 102 0.75 -15.33 0.38
CA ASN A 102 -0.44 -15.96 -0.21
C ASN A 102 -1.69 -15.69 0.64
#